data_AF-A0A7S3B6I9-F1
#
_entry.id   AF-A0A7S3B6I9-F1
#
_cell.length_a   1.000
_cell.length_b   1.000
_cell.length_c   1.000
_cell.angle_alpha   90.00
_cell.angle_beta   90.00
_cell.angle_gamma   90.00
#
_symmetry.space_group_name_H-M   'P 1'
#
loop_
_entity.id
_entity.type
_entity.pdbx_description
1 polymer ?
#
loop_
_entity_poly.entity_id
_entity_poly.type
_entity_poly.pdbx_seq_one_letter_code
_entity_poly.pdbx_strand_id
1 'polypeptide(L)'
;DLSTGAHTSSNLRLGGGGRANQPSLPDAVVASSAVPRSNPELLAARALGVPVLGRDEWLSLVTRDHALLAVAGTHGKTTTSAMLTVALRASDKRVAAVVGGEVPQLPGGTNAVVDRGHERGDPFVLEADEYDGAFLLLEPLVAVVTNIEWDHVDIYAAEEECVDAFRAFASRVRPGGALLVCGDSAPASQLVGRAQ
;
A
#
# COMPACT_ATOMS: atom_id res chain seq x y z
N ASP A 1 -10.13 -5.21 12.92
CA ASP A 1 -9.05 -6.20 12.88
C ASP A 1 -9.69 -7.58 12.94
N LEU A 2 -9.53 -8.37 11.88
CA LEU A 2 -10.05 -9.74 11.80
C LEU A 2 -9.07 -10.75 12.40
N SER A 3 -8.12 -10.32 13.22
CA SER A 3 -7.16 -11.23 13.87
C SER A 3 -7.55 -11.57 15.32
N THR A 4 -8.51 -10.86 15.92
CA THR A 4 -8.90 -11.06 17.32
C THR A 4 -10.42 -11.02 17.50
N GLY A 5 -11.00 -12.18 17.84
CA GLY A 5 -12.44 -12.37 18.07
C GLY A 5 -12.99 -13.64 17.41
N ALA A 6 -14.18 -14.10 17.82
CA ALA A 6 -14.84 -15.20 17.13
C ALA A 6 -15.33 -14.72 15.74
N HIS A 7 -14.82 -15.33 14.68
CA HIS A 7 -15.27 -15.05 13.32
C HIS A 7 -16.71 -15.50 13.12
N THR A 8 -17.58 -14.54 12.83
CA THR A 8 -19.00 -14.79 12.61
C THR A 8 -19.53 -13.85 11.54
N SER A 9 -20.53 -14.29 10.77
CA SER A 9 -21.18 -13.44 9.75
C SER A 9 -21.82 -12.18 10.35
N SER A 10 -22.12 -12.17 11.65
CA SER A 10 -22.59 -10.98 12.36
C SER A 10 -21.56 -9.84 12.41
N ASN A 11 -20.26 -10.11 12.30
CA ASN A 11 -19.23 -9.07 12.29
C ASN A 11 -19.31 -8.17 11.03
N LEU A 12 -20.01 -8.63 9.98
CA LEU A 12 -20.28 -7.83 8.79
C LEU A 12 -21.27 -6.68 9.07
N ARG A 13 -22.00 -6.72 10.18
CA ARG A 13 -22.98 -5.70 10.52
C ARG A 13 -22.31 -4.57 11.29
N LEU A 14 -22.27 -3.38 10.70
CA LEU A 14 -21.77 -2.17 11.36
C LEU A 14 -22.86 -1.60 12.29
N GLY A 15 -22.48 -1.17 13.50
CA GLY A 15 -23.38 -0.53 14.45
C GLY A 15 -24.00 0.76 13.88
N GLY A 16 -25.31 0.96 14.07
CA GLY A 16 -26.08 2.01 13.39
C GLY A 16 -26.12 3.37 14.10
N GLY A 17 -25.78 4.44 13.36
CA GLY A 17 -25.96 5.85 13.74
C GLY A 17 -27.16 6.54 13.05
N GLY A 18 -28.12 5.78 12.52
CA GLY A 18 -29.31 6.30 11.85
C GLY A 18 -30.59 6.22 12.70
N ARG A 19 -31.62 6.98 12.30
CA ARG A 19 -32.95 7.10 12.95
C ARG A 19 -33.68 5.77 13.24
N ALA A 20 -33.23 4.64 12.71
CA ALA A 20 -33.90 3.34 12.81
C ALA A 20 -33.06 2.22 13.47
N ASN A 21 -31.90 2.50 14.06
CA ASN A 21 -31.08 1.55 14.83
C ASN A 21 -30.88 0.14 14.20
N GLN A 22 -30.96 0.03 12.88
CA GLN A 22 -30.74 -1.23 12.16
C GLN A 22 -29.28 -1.29 11.71
N PRO A 23 -28.60 -2.44 11.92
CA PRO A 23 -27.24 -2.62 11.46
C PRO A 23 -27.16 -2.54 9.93
N SER A 24 -26.29 -1.67 9.42
CA SER A 24 -25.99 -1.55 7.99
C SER A 24 -24.87 -2.52 7.59
N LEU A 25 -24.83 -2.88 6.32
CA LEU A 25 -23.69 -3.55 5.71
C LEU A 25 -22.61 -2.53 5.34
N PRO A 26 -21.32 -2.92 5.30
CA PRO A 26 -20.26 -2.09 4.75
C PRO A 26 -20.39 -1.98 3.22
N ASP A 27 -19.83 -0.92 2.66
CA ASP A 27 -19.76 -0.73 1.20
C ASP A 27 -18.79 -1.73 0.54
N ALA A 28 -17.79 -2.21 1.27
CA ALA A 28 -16.87 -3.27 0.86
C ALA A 28 -16.21 -3.94 2.08
N VAL A 29 -15.70 -5.15 1.89
CA VAL A 29 -14.83 -5.86 2.84
C VAL A 29 -13.43 -5.94 2.26
N VAL A 30 -12.43 -5.57 3.05
CA VAL A 30 -11.02 -5.67 2.65
C VAL A 30 -10.38 -6.84 3.39
N ALA A 31 -9.72 -7.73 2.65
CA ALA A 31 -9.09 -8.91 3.21
C ALA A 31 -7.59 -8.97 2.85
N SER A 32 -6.78 -9.39 3.82
CA SER A 32 -5.39 -9.80 3.56
C SER A 32 -5.36 -11.18 2.91
N SER A 33 -4.29 -11.49 2.16
CA SER A 33 -4.02 -12.82 1.61
C SER A 33 -3.94 -13.91 2.68
N ALA A 34 -3.62 -13.55 3.93
CA ALA A 34 -3.59 -14.45 5.08
C ALA A 34 -4.99 -14.90 5.55
N VAL A 35 -6.06 -14.21 5.14
CA VAL A 35 -7.43 -14.58 5.54
C VAL A 35 -7.94 -15.70 4.64
N PRO A 36 -8.28 -16.88 5.19
CA PRO A 36 -8.74 -18.00 4.37
C PRO A 36 -10.08 -17.70 3.71
N ARG A 37 -10.28 -18.20 2.49
CA ARG A 37 -11.52 -18.02 1.72
C ARG A 37 -12.77 -18.57 2.42
N SER A 38 -12.59 -19.52 3.35
CA SER A 38 -13.64 -20.08 4.19
C SER A 38 -14.03 -19.19 5.38
N ASN A 39 -13.40 -18.03 5.55
CA ASN A 39 -13.75 -17.10 6.63
C ASN A 39 -15.25 -16.73 6.53
N PRO A 40 -16.03 -16.89 7.62
CA PRO A 40 -17.49 -16.73 7.58
C PRO A 40 -17.94 -15.30 7.23
N GLU A 41 -17.11 -14.29 7.48
CA GLU A 41 -17.39 -12.90 7.11
C GLU A 41 -17.24 -12.69 5.61
N LEU A 42 -16.23 -13.30 4.99
CA LEU A 42 -16.04 -13.27 3.54
C LEU A 42 -17.13 -14.04 2.80
N LEU A 43 -17.54 -15.20 3.33
CA LEU A 43 -18.66 -15.97 2.78
C LEU A 43 -19.97 -15.17 2.85
N ALA A 44 -20.23 -14.52 4.00
CA ALA A 44 -21.42 -13.69 4.19
C ALA A 44 -21.41 -12.46 3.26
N ALA A 45 -20.28 -11.77 3.14
CA ALA A 45 -20.12 -10.63 2.23
C ALA A 45 -20.48 -11.02 0.79
N ARG A 46 -19.93 -12.14 0.30
CA ARG A 46 -20.23 -12.67 -1.03
C ARG A 46 -21.71 -13.05 -1.19
N ALA A 47 -22.29 -13.72 -0.20
CA ALA A 47 -23.71 -14.11 -0.24
C ALA A 47 -24.66 -12.90 -0.25
N LEU A 48 -24.25 -11.80 0.36
CA LEU A 48 -25.03 -10.55 0.45
C LEU A 48 -24.69 -9.54 -0.66
N GLY A 49 -23.80 -9.89 -1.60
CA GLY A 49 -23.39 -9.02 -2.70
C GLY A 49 -22.48 -7.84 -2.29
N VAL A 50 -21.90 -7.88 -1.09
CA VAL A 50 -20.92 -6.89 -0.64
C VAL A 50 -19.57 -7.18 -1.34
N PRO A 51 -18.98 -6.21 -2.05
CA PRO A 51 -17.67 -6.36 -2.68
C PRO A 51 -16.60 -6.80 -1.68
N VAL A 52 -15.75 -7.75 -2.09
CA VAL A 52 -14.58 -8.18 -1.32
C VAL A 52 -13.34 -7.80 -2.11
N LEU A 53 -12.51 -6.92 -1.54
CA LEU A 53 -11.29 -6.41 -2.15
C LEU A 53 -10.06 -7.01 -1.46
N GLY A 54 -9.00 -7.23 -2.23
CA GLY A 54 -7.67 -7.45 -1.69
C GLY A 54 -7.13 -6.19 -1.01
N ARG A 55 -6.20 -6.36 -0.07
CA ARG A 55 -5.54 -5.22 0.61
C ARG A 55 -4.90 -4.27 -0.41
N ASP A 56 -4.21 -4.79 -1.42
CA ASP A 56 -3.46 -3.97 -2.38
C ASP A 56 -4.38 -3.27 -3.38
N GLU A 57 -5.47 -3.94 -3.78
CA GLU A 57 -6.55 -3.31 -4.55
C GLU A 57 -7.14 -2.13 -3.76
N TRP A 58 -7.45 -2.34 -2.49
CA TRP A 58 -7.98 -1.27 -1.63
C TRP A 58 -6.97 -0.13 -1.45
N LEU A 59 -5.69 -0.44 -1.21
CA LEU A 59 -4.62 0.56 -1.11
C LEU A 59 -4.51 1.39 -2.39
N SER A 60 -4.62 0.78 -3.57
CA SER A 60 -4.62 1.50 -4.84
C SER A 60 -5.79 2.49 -4.97
N LEU A 61 -6.96 2.16 -4.41
CA LEU A 61 -8.14 3.02 -4.45
C LEU A 61 -8.00 4.20 -3.50
N VAL A 62 -7.55 3.98 -2.26
CA VAL A 62 -7.48 5.05 -1.24
C VAL A 62 -6.32 6.01 -1.48
N THR A 63 -5.27 5.58 -2.19
CA THR A 63 -4.10 6.43 -2.48
C THR A 63 -4.26 7.28 -3.74
N ARG A 64 -5.20 6.96 -4.63
CA ARG A 64 -5.37 7.58 -5.95
C ARG A 64 -5.43 9.11 -5.93
N ASP A 65 -6.15 9.66 -4.96
CA ASP A 65 -6.42 11.10 -4.85
C ASP A 65 -5.39 11.87 -3.99
N HIS A 66 -4.29 11.22 -3.63
CA HIS A 66 -3.25 11.79 -2.78
C HIS A 66 -1.94 11.99 -3.54
N ALA A 67 -1.00 12.74 -2.95
CA ALA A 67 0.38 12.79 -3.41
C ALA A 67 1.09 11.50 -2.95
N LEU A 68 0.85 10.40 -3.65
CA LEU A 68 1.41 9.10 -3.31
C LEU A 68 2.93 9.08 -3.52
N LEU A 69 3.64 8.78 -2.44
CA LEU A 69 5.08 8.60 -2.35
C LEU A 69 5.33 7.11 -2.09
N ALA A 70 5.55 6.35 -3.15
CA ALA A 70 5.72 4.90 -3.10
C ALA A 70 7.20 4.53 -3.00
N VAL A 71 7.57 3.71 -2.01
CA VAL A 71 8.93 3.25 -1.78
C VAL A 71 9.03 1.77 -2.09
N ALA A 72 9.72 1.44 -3.18
CA ALA A 72 9.95 0.08 -3.68
C ALA A 72 11.44 -0.30 -3.66
N GLY A 73 11.70 -1.58 -3.88
CA GLY A 73 13.03 -2.18 -4.00
C GLY A 73 13.16 -3.42 -3.12
N THR A 74 14.09 -4.32 -3.41
CA THR A 74 14.18 -5.59 -2.69
C THR A 74 14.45 -5.38 -1.20
N HIS A 75 15.42 -4.52 -0.89
CA HIS A 75 15.81 -4.19 0.48
C HIS A 75 15.58 -2.72 0.83
N GLY A 76 15.32 -2.43 2.10
CA GLY A 76 15.29 -1.07 2.64
C GLY A 76 13.96 -0.32 2.52
N LYS A 77 12.92 -0.91 1.91
CA LYS A 77 11.60 -0.28 1.74
C LYS A 77 11.01 0.23 3.06
N THR A 78 10.97 -0.62 4.09
CA THR A 78 10.41 -0.29 5.41
C THR A 78 11.16 0.86 6.09
N THR A 79 12.49 0.79 6.14
CA THR A 79 13.30 1.85 6.74
C THR A 79 13.15 3.18 5.99
N THR A 80 13.20 3.15 4.66
CA THR A 80 13.10 4.38 3.84
C THR A 80 11.70 5.00 3.92
N SER A 81 10.64 4.19 3.89
CA SER A 81 9.26 4.66 4.03
C SER A 81 8.99 5.25 5.43
N ALA A 82 9.54 4.64 6.49
CA ALA A 82 9.50 5.18 7.85
C ALA A 82 10.23 6.52 7.95
N MET A 83 11.48 6.60 7.46
CA MET A 83 12.27 7.84 7.45
C MET A 83 11.57 8.97 6.68
N LEU A 84 11.01 8.65 5.51
CA LEU A 84 10.26 9.61 4.70
C LEU A 84 9.02 10.13 5.45
N THR A 85 8.27 9.24 6.08
CA THR A 85 7.09 9.61 6.88
C THR A 85 7.48 10.54 8.03
N VAL A 86 8.53 10.19 8.79
CA VAL A 86 9.01 11.01 9.91
C VAL A 86 9.51 12.38 9.43
N ALA A 87 10.27 12.43 8.34
CA ALA A 87 10.79 13.69 7.79
C ALA A 87 9.68 14.63 7.30
N LEU A 88 8.65 14.09 6.64
CA LEU A 88 7.51 14.88 6.17
C LEU A 88 6.72 15.47 7.35
N ARG A 89 6.45 14.67 8.38
CA ARG A 89 5.76 15.14 9.59
C ARG A 89 6.58 16.17 10.36
N ALA A 90 7.90 16.00 10.43
CA ALA A 90 8.81 16.99 11.01
C ALA A 90 8.91 18.29 10.18
N SER A 91 8.43 18.27 8.93
CA SER A 91 8.33 19.43 8.04
C SER A 91 6.91 20.01 7.99
N ASP A 92 6.12 19.78 9.05
CA ASP A 92 4.73 20.24 9.22
C ASP A 92 3.78 19.80 8.09
N LYS A 93 4.08 18.71 7.37
CA LYS A 93 3.15 18.09 6.43
C LYS A 93 2.18 17.19 7.17
N ARG A 94 0.92 17.20 6.73
CA ARG A 94 -0.09 16.21 7.15
C ARG A 94 0.13 14.96 6.32
N VAL A 95 0.39 13.84 6.97
CA VAL A 95 0.77 12.61 6.28
C VAL A 95 -0.22 11.49 6.61
N ALA A 96 -0.59 10.73 5.58
CA ALA A 96 -1.03 9.36 5.74
C ALA A 96 0.13 8.42 5.37
N ALA A 97 0.34 7.35 6.13
CA ALA A 97 1.37 6.39 5.80
C ALA A 97 0.97 4.96 6.18
N VAL A 98 1.45 4.00 5.37
CA VAL A 98 1.43 2.57 5.67
C VAL A 98 2.83 2.02 5.40
N VAL A 99 3.45 1.54 6.47
CA VAL A 99 4.81 1.00 6.51
C VAL A 99 4.74 -0.49 6.85
N GLY A 100 5.63 -1.31 6.29
CA GLY A 100 5.67 -2.76 6.51
C GLY A 100 6.05 -3.20 7.92
N GLY A 101 6.43 -2.26 8.79
CA GLY A 101 6.82 -2.50 10.18
C GLY A 101 6.43 -1.35 11.11
N GLU A 102 6.50 -1.60 12.41
CA GLU A 102 6.23 -0.60 13.44
C GLU A 102 7.25 0.55 13.36
N VAL A 103 6.76 1.78 13.48
CA VAL A 103 7.58 2.99 13.48
C VAL A 103 7.42 3.67 14.84
N PRO A 104 8.39 3.52 15.77
CA PRO A 104 8.28 4.06 17.13
C PRO A 104 8.03 5.57 17.22
N GLN A 105 8.42 6.32 16.19
CA GLN A 105 8.22 7.77 16.08
C GLN A 105 6.79 8.15 15.69
N LEU A 106 5.96 7.21 15.24
CA LEU A 106 4.54 7.44 15.00
C LEU A 106 3.74 7.35 16.30
N PRO A 107 2.59 8.04 16.40
CA PRO A 107 1.73 7.96 17.57
C PRO A 107 1.34 6.51 17.88
N GLY A 108 1.70 6.03 19.06
CA GLY A 108 1.42 4.65 19.48
C GLY A 108 2.39 3.59 18.92
N GLY A 109 3.47 3.99 18.24
CA GLY A 109 4.45 3.05 17.69
C GLY A 109 3.89 2.14 16.60
N THR A 110 2.91 2.63 15.84
CA THR A 110 2.19 1.83 14.84
C THR A 110 2.94 1.74 13.52
N ASN A 111 2.47 0.86 12.63
CA ASN A 111 2.94 0.74 11.25
C ASN A 111 2.11 1.57 10.25
N ALA A 112 1.06 2.25 10.72
CA ALA A 112 0.21 3.10 9.90
C ALA A 112 -0.25 4.32 10.68
N VAL A 113 -0.38 5.45 9.99
CA VAL A 113 -0.87 6.71 10.55
C VAL A 113 -1.70 7.47 9.52
N VAL A 114 -2.69 8.22 10.00
CA VAL A 114 -3.35 9.26 9.23
C VAL A 114 -3.41 10.48 10.13
N ASP A 115 -2.67 11.53 9.78
CA ASP A 115 -2.67 12.76 10.57
C ASP A 115 -4.04 13.45 10.51
N ARG A 116 -4.41 14.13 11.60
CA ARG A 116 -5.67 14.85 11.68
C ARG A 116 -5.72 15.96 10.62
N GLY A 117 -6.80 15.96 9.82
CA GLY A 117 -6.99 16.95 8.76
C GLY A 117 -6.16 16.68 7.50
N HIS A 118 -5.67 15.45 7.33
CA HIS A 118 -5.15 14.97 6.04
C HIS A 118 -6.27 15.00 5.00
N GLU A 119 -5.98 15.61 3.84
CA GLU A 119 -6.94 15.88 2.78
C GLU A 119 -6.43 15.37 1.42
N ARG A 120 -7.29 15.42 0.40
CA ARG A 120 -6.92 15.08 -0.97
C ARG A 120 -5.71 15.92 -1.42
N GLY A 121 -4.77 15.29 -2.09
CA GLY A 121 -3.52 15.90 -2.53
C GLY A 121 -2.43 15.97 -1.46
N ASP A 122 -2.72 15.74 -0.17
CA ASP A 122 -1.69 15.64 0.86
C ASP A 122 -0.80 14.40 0.64
N PRO A 123 0.44 14.40 1.17
CA PRO A 123 1.34 13.26 1.07
C PRO A 123 0.74 11.96 1.62
N PHE A 124 0.87 10.89 0.85
CA PHE A 124 0.60 9.53 1.30
C PHE A 124 1.87 8.70 1.09
N VAL A 125 2.49 8.19 2.15
CA VAL A 125 3.67 7.33 2.05
C VAL A 125 3.24 5.86 2.07
N LEU A 126 3.71 5.08 1.11
CA LEU A 126 3.40 3.66 1.04
C LEU A 126 4.66 2.85 0.75
N GLU A 127 4.85 1.78 1.51
CA GLU A 127 5.76 0.71 1.13
C GLU A 127 5.17 -0.07 -0.06
N ALA A 128 5.87 -0.08 -1.20
CA ALA A 128 5.42 -0.71 -2.43
C ALA A 128 6.23 -2.00 -2.64
N ASP A 129 5.59 -3.12 -2.37
CA ASP A 129 6.18 -4.46 -2.49
C ASP A 129 6.01 -5.00 -3.92
N GLU A 130 7.10 -5.56 -4.46
CA GLU A 130 7.13 -6.26 -5.73
C GLU A 130 6.45 -7.65 -5.67
N TYR A 131 6.20 -8.18 -4.48
CA TYR A 131 5.55 -9.47 -4.28
C TYR A 131 4.17 -9.51 -4.95
N ASP A 132 3.91 -10.54 -5.76
CA ASP A 132 2.66 -10.75 -6.53
C ASP A 132 2.23 -9.56 -7.40
N GLY A 133 3.17 -8.66 -7.76
CA GLY A 133 2.89 -7.50 -8.61
C GLY A 133 2.03 -6.41 -7.97
N ALA A 134 1.85 -6.42 -6.64
CA ALA A 134 0.98 -5.49 -5.91
C ALA A 134 1.29 -4.01 -6.21
N PHE A 135 2.57 -3.65 -6.29
CA PHE A 135 3.00 -2.30 -6.64
C PHE A 135 2.54 -1.80 -8.02
N LEU A 136 2.17 -2.68 -8.98
CA LEU A 136 1.73 -2.30 -10.33
C LEU A 136 0.34 -1.68 -10.32
N LEU A 137 -0.43 -1.92 -9.26
CA LEU A 137 -1.74 -1.31 -9.04
C LEU A 137 -1.64 0.17 -8.66
N LEU A 138 -0.46 0.63 -8.22
CA LEU A 138 -0.24 1.98 -7.72
C LEU A 138 0.01 2.97 -8.85
N GLU A 139 -0.32 4.25 -8.60
CA GLU A 139 -0.06 5.39 -9.49
C GLU A 139 0.64 6.51 -8.71
N PRO A 140 1.94 6.36 -8.42
CA PRO A 140 2.66 7.29 -7.54
C PRO A 140 2.86 8.67 -8.17
N LEU A 141 2.87 9.71 -7.33
CA LEU A 141 3.48 11.00 -7.69
C LEU A 141 5.00 10.90 -7.65
N VAL A 142 5.54 10.22 -6.64
CA VAL A 142 6.97 9.93 -6.53
C VAL A 142 7.15 8.44 -6.29
N ALA A 143 7.94 7.79 -7.15
CA ALA A 143 8.39 6.42 -6.93
C ALA A 143 9.86 6.46 -6.52
N VAL A 144 10.19 5.78 -5.42
CA VAL A 144 11.57 5.53 -4.98
C VAL A 144 11.88 4.06 -5.25
N VAL A 145 13.02 3.77 -5.87
CA VAL A 145 13.54 2.40 -6.03
C VAL A 145 14.90 2.32 -5.36
N THR A 146 14.98 1.61 -4.23
CA THR A 146 16.20 1.51 -3.40
C THR A 146 17.25 0.58 -3.99
N ASN A 147 16.82 -0.56 -4.54
CA ASN A 147 17.63 -1.56 -5.23
C ASN A 147 16.70 -2.56 -5.94
N ILE A 148 17.25 -3.37 -6.83
CA ILE A 148 16.54 -4.51 -7.45
C ILE A 148 17.48 -5.70 -7.39
N GLU A 149 17.03 -6.76 -6.74
CA GLU A 149 17.70 -8.05 -6.64
C GLU A 149 16.68 -9.17 -6.94
N TRP A 150 17.15 -10.29 -7.49
CA TRP A 150 16.29 -11.44 -7.78
C TRP A 150 16.17 -12.37 -6.56
N ASP A 151 15.53 -11.86 -5.50
CA ASP A 151 15.34 -12.61 -4.25
C ASP A 151 14.01 -13.40 -4.22
N HIS A 152 13.00 -12.91 -4.94
CA HIS A 152 11.66 -13.52 -5.00
C HIS A 152 11.53 -14.52 -6.16
N VAL A 153 12.32 -15.60 -6.10
CA VAL A 153 12.36 -16.65 -7.13
C VAL A 153 11.06 -17.46 -7.24
N ASP A 154 10.18 -17.35 -6.24
CA ASP A 154 8.83 -17.90 -6.24
C ASP A 154 7.84 -17.05 -7.07
N ILE A 155 8.19 -15.79 -7.35
CA ILE A 155 7.37 -14.84 -8.09
C ILE A 155 7.92 -14.60 -9.51
N TYR A 156 9.23 -14.40 -9.63
CA TYR A 156 9.89 -14.10 -10.90
C TYR A 156 10.75 -15.28 -11.33
N ALA A 157 10.54 -15.80 -12.54
CA ALA A 157 11.28 -16.96 -13.04
C ALA A 157 12.72 -16.62 -13.45
N ALA A 158 13.00 -15.34 -13.71
CA ALA A 158 14.32 -14.83 -14.06
C ALA A 158 14.55 -13.41 -13.52
N GLU A 159 15.82 -13.01 -13.40
CA GLU A 159 16.22 -11.66 -12.97
C GLU A 159 15.64 -10.59 -13.91
N GLU A 160 15.61 -10.85 -15.22
CA GLU A 160 15.05 -9.94 -16.21
C GLU A 160 13.55 -9.69 -15.97
N GLU A 161 12.79 -10.70 -15.55
CA GLU A 161 11.35 -10.54 -15.23
C GLU A 161 11.14 -9.64 -14.01
N CYS A 162 12.01 -9.75 -12.99
CA CYS A 162 12.00 -8.85 -11.84
C CYS A 162 12.29 -7.41 -12.28
N VAL A 163 13.34 -7.20 -13.07
CA VAL A 163 13.70 -5.88 -13.61
C VAL A 163 12.56 -5.30 -14.47
N ASP A 164 11.91 -6.13 -15.28
CA ASP A 164 10.77 -5.73 -16.10
C ASP A 164 9.56 -5.30 -15.24
N ALA A 165 9.29 -5.98 -14.13
CA ALA A 165 8.26 -5.58 -13.18
C ALA A 165 8.57 -4.21 -12.54
N PHE A 166 9.82 -3.97 -12.14
CA PHE A 166 10.24 -2.66 -11.65
C PHE A 166 10.19 -1.57 -12.74
N ARG A 167 10.48 -1.90 -13.99
CA ARG A 167 10.32 -0.98 -15.12
C ARG A 167 8.84 -0.65 -15.36
N ALA A 168 7.96 -1.64 -15.26
CA ALA A 168 6.52 -1.44 -15.33
C ALA A 168 6.05 -0.52 -14.19
N PHE A 169 6.46 -0.77 -12.95
CA PHE A 169 6.18 0.10 -11.80
C PHE A 169 6.67 1.54 -12.02
N ALA A 170 7.92 1.72 -12.48
CA ALA A 170 8.48 3.03 -12.78
C ALA A 170 7.66 3.80 -13.83
N SER A 171 7.07 3.10 -14.81
CA SER A 171 6.19 3.69 -15.82
C SER A 171 4.83 4.14 -15.29
N ARG A 172 4.45 3.74 -14.06
CA ARG A 172 3.21 4.16 -13.39
C ARG A 172 3.31 5.53 -12.71
N VAL A 173 4.50 6.13 -12.65
CA VAL A 173 4.67 7.48 -12.13
C VAL A 173 3.79 8.45 -12.91
N ARG A 174 2.93 9.19 -12.20
CA ARG A 174 1.97 10.10 -12.81
C ARG A 174 2.67 11.26 -13.53
N PRO A 175 2.05 11.86 -14.56
CA PRO A 175 2.57 13.07 -15.19
C PRO A 175 2.88 14.17 -14.17
N GLY A 176 4.04 14.81 -14.31
CA GLY A 176 4.53 15.81 -13.34
C GLY A 176 5.13 15.22 -12.05
N GLY A 177 5.19 13.89 -11.95
CA GLY A 177 5.85 13.17 -10.88
C GLY A 177 7.36 12.98 -11.07
N ALA A 178 7.97 12.19 -10.19
CA ALA A 178 9.39 11.88 -10.21
C ALA A 178 9.68 10.40 -9.93
N LEU A 179 10.68 9.86 -10.62
CA LEU A 179 11.30 8.58 -10.30
C LEU A 179 12.66 8.87 -9.64
N LEU A 180 12.87 8.34 -8.43
CA LEU A 180 14.12 8.43 -7.70
C LEU A 180 14.72 7.03 -7.59
N VAL A 181 15.94 6.86 -8.10
CA VAL A 181 16.64 5.56 -8.08
C VAL A 181 17.95 5.67 -7.33
N CYS A 182 18.33 4.60 -6.64
CA CYS A 182 19.65 4.50 -6.04
C CYS A 182 20.71 4.23 -7.12
N GLY A 183 21.62 5.19 -7.31
CA GLY A 183 22.72 5.12 -8.28
C GLY A 183 23.67 3.93 -8.07
N ASP A 184 23.75 3.41 -6.85
CA ASP A 184 24.65 2.32 -6.48
C ASP A 184 24.10 0.94 -6.87
N SER A 185 22.79 0.83 -7.12
CA SER A 185 22.18 -0.37 -7.68
C SER A 185 22.17 -0.27 -9.20
N ALA A 186 23.00 -1.08 -9.86
CA ALA A 186 23.12 -1.06 -11.32
C ALA A 186 21.78 -1.37 -12.03
N PRO A 187 20.97 -2.37 -11.61
CA PRO A 187 19.66 -2.59 -12.22
C PRO A 187 18.67 -1.43 -11.96
N ALA A 188 18.61 -0.87 -10.75
CA ALA A 188 17.73 0.26 -10.44
C ALA A 188 18.10 1.51 -11.24
N SER A 189 19.40 1.77 -11.40
CA SER A 189 19.92 2.90 -12.19
C SER A 189 19.60 2.78 -13.67
N GLN A 190 19.33 1.59 -14.19
CA GLN A 190 18.91 1.41 -15.58
C GLN A 190 17.43 1.73 -15.80
N LEU A 191 16.63 1.91 -14.75
CA LEU A 191 15.24 2.33 -14.87
C LEU A 191 15.09 3.78 -15.35
N VAL A 192 16.04 4.64 -14.99
CA VAL A 192 16.11 5.99 -15.57
C VAL A 192 16.63 5.86 -16.99
N GLY A 193 15.74 6.07 -17.97
CA GLY A 193 16.16 6.19 -19.36
C GLY A 193 17.22 7.28 -19.49
N ARG A 194 18.19 7.10 -20.38
CA ARG A 194 19.10 8.20 -20.74
C ARG A 194 18.21 9.37 -21.21
N ALA A 195 18.29 10.50 -20.53
CA ALA A 195 17.63 11.72 -20.98
C ALA A 195 17.97 11.94 -22.46
N GLN A 196 16.95 11.95 -23.32
CA GLN A 196 17.08 12.40 -24.71
C GLN A 196 17.05 13.92 -24.74
#